data_AF-A0A3M1X2T8-F1
#
_entry.id   AF-A0A3M1X2T8-F1
#
_cell.length_a   1.000
_cell.length_b   1.000
_cell.length_c   1.000
_cell.angle_alpha   90.00
_cell.angle_beta   90.00
_cell.angle_gamma   90.00
#
_symmetry.space_group_name_H-M   'P 1'
#
loop_
_entity.id
_entity.type
_entity.pdbx_description
1 polymer ?
#
loop_
_entity_poly.entity_id
_entity_poly.type
_entity_poly.pdbx_seq_one_letter_code
_entity_poly.pdbx_strand_id
1 'polypeptide(L)' 'MKREPSEVAGLVKNARRAVVLTGAGISVESGIPAFRGYQGLWEKYDPMEYAHIQAFLRDPEKVWRMLAEMM' A
#
# COMPACT_ATOMS: atom_id res chain seq x y z
N MET A 1 22.30 3.85 -2.50
CA MET A 1 23.08 4.72 -1.59
C MET A 1 22.16 5.15 -0.46
N LYS A 2 22.51 4.88 0.80
CA LYS A 2 21.77 5.39 1.96
C LYS A 2 22.27 6.80 2.27
N ARG A 3 21.37 7.69 2.70
CA ARG A 3 21.70 9.03 3.21
C ARG A 3 21.41 9.05 4.70
N GLU A 4 22.21 9.77 5.46
CA GLU A 4 21.92 9.99 6.88
C GLU A 4 20.68 10.88 7.05
N PRO A 5 19.87 10.70 8.11
CA PRO A 5 18.68 11.50 8.34
C PRO A 5 18.95 13.01 8.38
N SER A 6 20.12 13.42 8.87
CA SER A 6 20.55 14.82 8.92
C SER A 6 20.69 15.45 7.52
N GLU A 7 21.19 14.68 6.55
CA GLU A 7 21.31 15.12 5.16
C GLU A 7 19.92 15.32 4.54
N VAL A 8 19.01 14.36 4.76
CA VAL A 8 17.63 14.44 4.25
C VAL A 8 16.90 15.63 4.86
N ALA A 9 17.02 15.86 6.17
CA ALA A 9 16.44 17.01 6.85
C ALA A 9 16.95 18.34 6.27
N GLY A 10 18.25 18.43 5.96
CA GLY A 10 18.83 19.60 5.29
C GLY A 10 18.23 19.85 3.90
N LEU A 11 18.00 18.80 3.11
CA LEU A 11 17.37 18.91 1.80
C LEU A 11 15.91 19.37 1.90
N VAL A 12 15.14 18.82 2.85
CA VAL A 12 13.75 19.21 3.11
C VAL A 12 13.68 20.67 3.55
N LYS A 13 14.55 21.09 4.48
CA LYS A 13 14.59 22.47 4.99
C LYS A 13 14.86 23.51 3.90
N ASN A 14 15.68 23.17 2.91
CA ASN A 14 16.07 24.09 1.84
C ASN A 14 15.20 23.99 0.58
N ALA A 15 14.27 23.02 0.53
CA ALA A 15 13.43 22.82 -0.63
C ALA A 15 12.41 23.97 -0.76
N ARG A 16 12.38 24.62 -1.93
CA ARG A 16 11.30 25.60 -2.25
C ARG A 16 9.96 24.91 -2.53
N ARG A 17 10.01 23.65 -2.99
CA ARG A 17 8.86 22.78 -3.26
C ARG A 17 9.27 21.34 -2.97
N ALA A 18 8.55 20.67 -2.10
CA ALA A 18 8.76 19.26 -1.78
C ALA A 18 7.54 18.44 -2.25
N VAL A 19 7.81 17.25 -2.77
CA VAL A 19 6.77 16.27 -3.14
C VAL A 19 7.14 14.96 -2.48
N VAL A 20 6.16 14.31 -1.85
CA VAL A 20 6.32 13.00 -1.23
C VAL A 20 5.44 12.02 -1.98
N LEU A 21 6.04 10.95 -2.49
CA LEU A 21 5.32 9.82 -3.04
C LEU A 21 5.28 8.73 -1.97
N THR A 22 4.08 8.38 -1.52
CA THR A 22 3.87 7.35 -0.50
C THR A 22 3.31 6.07 -1.14
N GLY A 23 3.58 4.94 -0.50
CA GLY A 23 2.94 3.66 -0.80
C GLY A 23 2.36 3.05 0.47
N ALA A 24 1.84 1.81 0.37
CA ALA A 24 1.18 1.13 1.49
C ALA A 24 2.04 1.02 2.77
N GLY A 25 3.38 1.01 2.63
CA GLY A 25 4.30 0.91 3.77
C GLY A 25 4.11 1.97 4.84
N ILE A 26 3.68 3.19 4.49
CA ILE A 26 3.43 4.26 5.48
C ILE A 26 2.22 3.95 6.39
N SER A 27 1.31 3.09 5.94
CA SER A 27 0.06 2.76 6.65
C SER A 27 0.15 1.47 7.48
N VAL A 28 1.20 0.66 7.29
CA VAL A 28 1.38 -0.62 8.00
C VAL A 28 1.43 -0.42 9.51
N GLU A 29 2.18 0.60 9.97
CA GLU A 29 2.27 0.94 11.39
C GLU A 29 0.95 1.50 11.96
N SER A 30 0.01 1.89 11.09
CA SER A 30 -1.36 2.29 11.48
C SER A 30 -2.34 1.11 11.48
N GLY A 31 -1.86 -0.12 11.29
CA GLY A 31 -2.69 -1.33 11.27
C GLY A 31 -3.34 -1.64 9.93
N ILE A 32 -3.09 -0.86 8.88
CA ILE A 32 -3.60 -1.14 7.53
C ILE A 32 -2.60 -2.06 6.81
N PRO A 33 -2.97 -3.31 6.49
CA PRO A 33 -2.04 -4.25 5.87
C PRO A 33 -1.65 -3.80 4.46
N ALA A 34 -0.40 -4.05 4.08
CA ALA A 34 0.04 -3.85 2.71
C ALA A 34 -0.52 -4.95 1.78
N PHE A 35 -0.70 -4.63 0.51
CA PHE A 35 -1.08 -5.64 -0.49
C PHE A 35 0.03 -6.68 -0.73
N ARG A 36 1.31 -6.25 -0.69
CA ARG A 36 2.50 -7.07 -0.96
C ARG A 36 3.46 -7.04 0.22
N GLY A 37 4.38 -8.00 0.27
CA GLY A 37 5.42 -8.10 1.30
C GLY A 37 5.03 -9.07 2.41
N TYR A 38 5.86 -9.13 3.45
CA TYR A 38 5.64 -10.01 4.61
C TYR A 38 4.28 -9.74 5.25
N GLN A 39 3.45 -10.80 5.41
CA GLN A 39 2.07 -10.70 5.89
C GLN A 39 1.15 -9.86 4.98
N GLY A 40 1.53 -9.68 3.71
CA GLY A 40 0.74 -8.96 2.73
C GLY A 40 -0.54 -9.70 2.37
N LEU A 41 -1.56 -8.95 1.92
CA LEU A 41 -2.87 -9.53 1.56
C LEU A 41 -2.78 -10.61 0.48
N TRP A 42 -1.84 -10.49 -0.47
CA TRP A 42 -1.67 -11.47 -1.54
C TRP A 42 -1.04 -12.80 -1.11
N GLU A 43 -0.57 -12.91 0.14
CA GLU A 43 -0.24 -14.21 0.72
C GLU A 43 -1.50 -15.00 1.13
N LYS A 44 -2.65 -14.31 1.30
CA LYS A 44 -3.94 -14.89 1.72
C LYS A 44 -4.97 -14.95 0.58
N TYR A 45 -4.97 -13.95 -0.30
CA TYR A 45 -5.94 -13.81 -1.39
C TYR A 45 -5.22 -13.84 -2.74
N ASP A 46 -5.72 -14.61 -3.70
CA ASP A 46 -5.16 -14.61 -5.07
C ASP A 46 -5.49 -13.26 -5.76
N PRO A 47 -4.48 -12.44 -6.12
CA PRO A 47 -4.73 -11.17 -6.79
C PRO A 47 -5.45 -11.32 -8.14
N MET A 48 -5.36 -12.47 -8.82
CA MET A 48 -6.10 -12.71 -10.07
C MET A 48 -7.61 -12.89 -9.84
N GLU A 49 -8.01 -13.28 -8.64
CA GLU A 49 -9.41 -13.46 -8.26
C GLU A 49 -9.99 -12.21 -7.57
N TYR A 50 -9.14 -11.39 -6.93
CA TYR A 50 -9.59 -10.28 -6.09
C TYR A 50 -9.17 -8.88 -6.56
N ALA A 51 -8.09 -8.76 -7.34
CA ALA A 51 -7.54 -7.49 -7.81
C ALA A 51 -7.46 -7.41 -9.34
N HIS A 52 -8.32 -8.15 -10.04
CA HIS A 52 -8.41 -8.15 -11.50
C HIS A 52 -9.79 -7.72 -11.96
N ILE A 53 -9.86 -6.74 -12.87
CA ILE A 53 -11.12 -6.13 -13.30
C ILE A 53 -12.12 -7.16 -13.87
N GLN A 54 -11.65 -8.15 -14.63
CA GLN A 54 -12.54 -9.19 -15.16
C GLN A 54 -13.11 -10.10 -14.07
N ALA A 55 -12.35 -10.34 -12.99
CA ALA A 55 -12.84 -11.11 -11.86
C ALA A 55 -13.90 -10.33 -11.07
N PHE A 56 -13.67 -9.02 -10.87
CA PHE A 56 -14.65 -8.13 -10.24
C PHE A 56 -15.96 -8.02 -11.04
N LEU A 57 -15.89 -7.88 -12.37
CA LEU A 57 -17.09 -7.82 -13.21
C LEU A 57 -17.89 -9.13 -13.20
N ARG A 58 -17.22 -10.27 -13.01
CA ARG A 58 -17.84 -11.59 -12.92
C ARG A 58 -18.52 -11.81 -11.58
N ASP A 59 -17.91 -11.38 -10.48
CA ASP A 59 -18.44 -11.52 -9.12
C ASP A 59 -17.98 -10.34 -8.23
N PRO A 60 -18.71 -9.22 -8.25
CA PRO A 60 -18.33 -8.04 -7.47
C PRO A 60 -18.55 -8.27 -5.96
N GLU A 61 -19.51 -9.11 -5.58
CA GLU A 61 -19.83 -9.37 -4.18
C GLU A 61 -18.66 -10.04 -3.46
N LYS A 62 -18.02 -11.02 -4.09
CA LYS A 62 -16.80 -11.67 -3.57
C LYS A 62 -15.70 -10.66 -3.22
N VAL A 63 -15.45 -9.69 -4.08
CA VAL A 63 -14.43 -8.66 -3.86
C VAL A 63 -14.84 -7.70 -2.75
N TRP A 64 -16.10 -7.27 -2.72
CA TRP A 64 -16.60 -6.39 -1.66
C TRP A 64 -16.59 -7.05 -0.27
N ARG A 65 -16.90 -8.35 -0.18
CA ARG A 65 -16.80 -9.10 1.09
C ARG A 65 -15.35 -9.12 1.61
N MET A 66 -14.38 -9.41 0.74
CA MET A 66 -12.96 -9.36 1.12
C MET A 66 -12.54 -7.97 1.61
N LEU A 67 -12.96 -6.90 0.92
CA LEU A 67 -12.66 -5.53 1.36
C LEU A 67 -13.33 -5.18 2.68
N ALA A 68 -14.54 -5.68 2.94
CA ALA A 68 -15.25 -5.48 4.20
C ALA A 68 -14.60 -6.21 5.38
N GLU A 69 -14.01 -7.39 5.16
CA GLU A 69 -13.24 -8.12 6.18
C GLU A 69 -11.94 -7.40 6.59
N MET A 70 -11.50 -6.42 5.81
CA MET A 70 -10.29 -5.63 6.07
C MET A 70 -10.55 -4.34 6.88
N MET A 71 -11.80 -3.98 7.14
CA MET A 71 -12.20 -2.82 7.95
C MET A 71 -12.61 -3.24 9.37
#